data_AF-A0A1H9G2Z3-F1
#
_entry.id   AF-A0A1H9G2Z3-F1
#
_cell.length_a   1.000
_cell.length_b   1.000
_cell.length_c   1.000
_cell.angle_alpha   90.00
_cell.angle_beta   90.00
_cell.angle_gamma   90.00
#
_symmetry.space_group_name_H-M   'P 1'
#
loop_
_entity.id
_entity.type
_entity.pdbx_description
1 polymer ?
#
loop_
_entity_poly.entity_id
_entity_poly.type
_entity_poly.pdbx_seq_one_letter_code
_entity_poly.pdbx_strand_id
1 'polypeptide(L)'
;MKEQNLEQKYNKWIIAVSIIIPVAVAFLFGVKLKDFGYNVEPLSFLPRIYATTNGVTAILLIAAVIAIKNGNRRLHKSLMTSAIALSVAFLVMYVAYHMTSDSTKFGGEGIIKYVYYFILVTHVILSIIIIPLVLITYVRAWAQVFNKHKKIARITFPIWLYVAVTGVVVYLMISPYYVR
;
A
#
# COMPACT_ATOMS: atom_id res chain seq x y z
N MET A 1 -9.68 27.26 17.41
CA MET A 1 -10.04 26.32 18.50
C MET A 1 -10.76 25.05 18.02
N LYS A 2 -11.87 25.12 17.24
CA LYS A 2 -12.56 23.91 16.71
C LYS A 2 -11.69 23.04 15.78
N GLU A 3 -10.91 23.66 14.87
CA GLU A 3 -10.02 22.93 13.95
C GLU A 3 -8.86 22.19 14.66
N GLN A 4 -8.25 22.82 15.66
CA GLN A 4 -7.17 22.21 16.47
C GLN A 4 -7.67 20.99 17.26
N ASN A 5 -8.90 21.04 17.78
CA ASN A 5 -9.49 19.97 18.57
C ASN A 5 -9.83 18.74 17.70
N LEU A 6 -10.28 18.96 16.46
CA LEU A 6 -10.49 17.88 15.47
C LEU A 6 -9.16 17.26 15.02
N GLU A 7 -8.16 18.06 14.65
CA GLU A 7 -6.83 17.54 14.30
C GLU A 7 -6.22 16.72 15.45
N GLN A 8 -6.29 17.19 16.69
CA GLN A 8 -5.83 16.44 17.87
C GLN A 8 -6.59 15.11 18.07
N LYS A 9 -7.91 15.11 17.87
CA LYS A 9 -8.72 13.89 17.99
C LYS A 9 -8.34 12.84 16.94
N TYR A 10 -8.14 13.23 15.69
CA TYR A 10 -7.79 12.30 14.62
C TYR A 10 -6.33 11.85 14.67
N ASN A 11 -5.41 12.67 15.19
CA ASN A 11 -3.99 12.29 15.33
C ASN A 11 -3.82 11.03 16.16
N LYS A 12 -4.58 10.85 17.25
CA LYS A 12 -4.54 9.63 18.06
C LYS A 12 -4.90 8.38 17.24
N TRP A 13 -5.96 8.46 16.44
CA TRP A 13 -6.40 7.36 15.57
C TRP A 13 -5.42 7.08 14.43
N ILE A 14 -4.88 8.13 13.81
CA ILE A 14 -3.85 7.99 12.77
C ILE A 14 -2.64 7.25 13.33
N ILE A 15 -2.14 7.67 14.49
CA ILE A 15 -1.00 7.04 15.16
C ILE A 15 -1.33 5.58 15.47
N ALA A 16 -2.48 5.32 16.09
CA ALA A 16 -2.91 3.96 16.41
C ALA A 16 -2.94 3.07 15.17
N VAL A 17 -3.63 3.48 14.11
CA VAL A 17 -3.75 2.70 12.86
C VAL A 17 -2.39 2.50 12.18
N SER A 18 -1.54 3.53 12.19
CA SER A 18 -0.22 3.49 11.55
C SER A 18 0.79 2.61 12.28
N ILE A 19 0.54 2.28 13.55
CA ILE A 19 1.32 1.31 14.33
C ILE A 19 0.67 -0.07 14.25
N ILE A 20 -0.64 -0.16 14.45
CA ILE A 20 -1.38 -1.42 14.50
C ILE A 20 -1.28 -2.16 13.18
N ILE A 21 -1.41 -1.49 12.02
CA ILE A 21 -1.37 -2.16 10.72
C ILE A 21 -0.01 -2.85 10.48
N PRO A 22 1.15 -2.16 10.53
CA PRO A 22 2.43 -2.82 10.34
C PRO A 22 2.72 -3.92 11.37
N VAL A 23 2.35 -3.71 12.64
CA VAL A 23 2.53 -4.72 13.71
C VAL A 23 1.68 -5.95 13.45
N ALA A 24 0.40 -5.77 13.10
CA ALA A 24 -0.48 -6.88 12.78
C ALA A 24 0.01 -7.66 11.56
N VAL A 25 0.46 -6.97 10.49
CA VAL A 25 1.02 -7.62 9.30
C VAL A 25 2.27 -8.42 9.66
N ALA A 26 3.20 -7.83 10.42
CA ALA A 26 4.42 -8.52 10.84
C ALA A 26 4.12 -9.74 11.71
N PHE A 27 3.14 -9.64 12.62
CA PHE A 27 2.68 -10.77 13.43
C PHE A 27 2.07 -11.87 12.56
N LEU A 28 1.14 -11.52 11.65
CA LEU A 28 0.44 -12.48 10.80
C LEU A 28 1.37 -13.18 9.81
N PHE A 29 2.52 -12.59 9.50
CA PHE A 29 3.56 -13.24 8.67
C PHE A 29 4.23 -14.42 9.35
N GLY A 30 4.27 -14.45 10.68
CA GLY A 30 4.74 -15.59 11.47
C GLY A 30 3.70 -16.68 11.67
N VAL A 31 2.45 -16.47 11.24
CA VAL A 31 1.32 -17.37 11.45
C VAL A 31 1.02 -18.12 10.15
N LYS A 32 1.13 -19.45 10.14
CA LYS A 32 0.62 -20.29 9.05
C LYS A 32 -0.64 -21.02 9.49
N LEU A 33 -1.69 -20.99 8.67
CA LEU A 33 -2.96 -21.66 9.00
C LEU A 33 -2.80 -23.17 9.22
N LYS A 34 -1.87 -23.81 8.50
CA LYS A 34 -1.51 -25.23 8.66
C LYS A 34 -1.04 -25.56 10.08
N ASP A 35 -0.39 -24.64 10.77
CA ASP A 35 0.13 -24.84 12.14
C ASP A 35 -0.99 -24.94 13.18
N PHE A 36 -2.20 -24.49 12.82
CA PHE A 36 -3.42 -24.56 13.64
C PHE A 36 -4.38 -25.65 13.18
N GLY A 37 -3.95 -26.56 12.30
CA GLY A 37 -4.77 -27.67 11.79
C GLY A 37 -5.69 -27.32 10.62
N TYR A 38 -5.60 -26.11 10.07
CA TYR A 38 -6.35 -25.70 8.88
C TYR A 38 -5.53 -25.91 7.61
N ASN A 39 -5.79 -27.00 6.90
CA ASN A 39 -5.16 -27.29 5.61
C ASN A 39 -5.89 -26.59 4.47
N VAL A 40 -5.54 -25.32 4.24
CA VAL A 40 -6.04 -24.52 3.13
C VAL A 40 -5.06 -24.61 1.95
N GLU A 41 -5.57 -24.82 0.74
CA GLU A 41 -4.71 -24.76 -0.45
C GLU A 41 -4.03 -23.38 -0.56
N PRO A 42 -2.73 -23.33 -0.92
CA PRO A 42 -2.03 -22.07 -1.10
C PRO A 42 -2.73 -21.17 -2.12
N LEU A 43 -3.03 -19.93 -1.73
CA LEU A 43 -3.71 -18.95 -2.58
C LEU A 43 -2.75 -18.33 -3.63
N SER A 44 -2.07 -19.17 -4.41
CA SER A 44 -0.99 -18.83 -5.35
C SER A 44 -1.42 -17.92 -6.52
N PHE A 45 -2.73 -17.74 -6.74
CA PHE A 45 -3.28 -16.80 -7.71
C PHE A 45 -3.30 -15.34 -7.20
N LEU A 46 -3.28 -15.12 -5.88
CA LEU A 46 -3.38 -13.79 -5.27
C LEU A 46 -2.23 -12.85 -5.65
N PRO A 47 -0.95 -13.29 -5.75
CA PRO A 47 0.14 -12.42 -6.16
C PRO A 47 -0.08 -11.63 -7.43
N ARG A 48 -0.66 -12.27 -8.43
CA ARG A 48 -1.02 -11.59 -9.67
C ARG A 48 -2.08 -10.52 -9.44
N ILE A 49 -3.14 -10.86 -8.70
CA ILE A 49 -4.27 -9.96 -8.45
C ILE A 49 -3.81 -8.75 -7.65
N TYR A 50 -3.11 -8.95 -6.53
CA TYR A 50 -2.68 -7.83 -5.71
C TYR A 50 -1.63 -6.97 -6.44
N ALA A 51 -0.77 -7.55 -7.28
CA ALA A 51 0.11 -6.76 -8.16
C ALA A 51 -0.69 -5.92 -9.17
N THR A 52 -1.71 -6.49 -9.80
CA THR A 52 -2.62 -5.74 -10.68
C THR A 52 -3.33 -4.61 -9.94
N THR A 53 -3.80 -4.83 -8.70
CA THR A 53 -4.42 -3.75 -7.92
C THR A 53 -3.47 -2.58 -7.64
N ASN A 54 -2.17 -2.86 -7.43
CA ASN A 54 -1.15 -1.82 -7.32
C ASN A 54 -0.96 -1.05 -8.64
N GLY A 55 -0.93 -1.76 -9.78
CA GLY A 55 -0.87 -1.14 -11.10
C GLY A 55 -2.06 -0.22 -11.37
N VAL A 56 -3.29 -0.68 -11.07
CA VAL A 56 -4.51 0.14 -11.17
C VAL A 56 -4.42 1.34 -10.22
N THR A 57 -3.94 1.15 -8.99
CA THR A 57 -3.74 2.24 -8.03
C THR A 57 -2.80 3.31 -8.58
N ALA A 58 -1.67 2.93 -9.20
CA ALA A 58 -0.76 3.88 -9.84
C ALA A 58 -1.45 4.73 -10.92
N ILE A 59 -2.27 4.10 -11.77
CA ILE A 59 -3.06 4.79 -12.80
C ILE A 59 -4.05 5.76 -12.15
N LEU A 60 -4.79 5.33 -11.13
CA LEU A 60 -5.75 6.18 -10.43
C LEU A 60 -5.07 7.39 -9.77
N LEU A 61 -3.88 7.22 -9.18
CA LEU A 61 -3.13 8.31 -8.57
C LEU A 61 -2.73 9.36 -9.60
N ILE A 62 -2.22 8.95 -10.77
CA ILE A 62 -1.88 9.86 -11.86
C ILE A 62 -3.13 10.59 -12.36
N ALA A 63 -4.21 9.86 -12.63
CA ALA A 63 -5.48 10.43 -13.04
C ALA A 63 -6.05 11.41 -12.00
N ALA A 64 -5.91 11.13 -10.71
CA ALA A 64 -6.36 11.98 -9.62
C ALA A 64 -5.60 13.31 -9.58
N VAL A 65 -4.29 13.30 -9.86
CA VAL A 65 -3.48 14.52 -9.95
C VAL A 65 -3.86 15.35 -11.18
N ILE A 66 -4.11 14.70 -12.32
CA ILE A 66 -4.60 15.38 -13.52
C ILE A 66 -5.97 16.03 -13.24
N ALA A 67 -6.90 15.29 -12.62
CA ALA A 67 -8.23 15.78 -12.28
C ALA A 67 -8.19 17.04 -11.38
N ILE A 68 -7.34 17.05 -10.35
CA ILE A 68 -7.25 18.22 -9.44
C ILE A 68 -6.54 19.41 -10.09
N LYS A 69 -5.56 19.17 -10.98
CA LYS A 69 -4.93 20.23 -11.78
C LYS A 69 -5.93 20.90 -12.73
N ASN A 70 -6.88 20.12 -13.25
CA ASN A 70 -7.98 20.62 -14.08
C ASN A 70 -9.16 21.18 -13.26
N GLY A 71 -9.01 21.34 -11.94
CA GLY A 71 -10.05 21.89 -11.07
C GLY A 71 -11.19 20.93 -10.72
N ASN A 72 -11.20 19.69 -11.25
CA ASN A 72 -12.25 18.70 -11.00
C ASN A 72 -12.06 18.00 -9.64
N ARG A 73 -12.46 18.68 -8.56
CA ARG A 73 -12.36 18.18 -7.18
C ARG A 73 -13.19 16.92 -6.92
N ARG A 74 -14.36 16.80 -7.55
CA ARG A 74 -15.25 15.63 -7.38
C ARG A 74 -14.59 14.37 -7.91
N LEU A 75 -14.04 14.43 -9.13
CA LEU A 75 -13.32 13.32 -9.73
C LEU A 75 -12.07 12.97 -8.93
N HIS A 76 -11.26 13.98 -8.53
CA HIS A 76 -10.11 13.76 -7.66
C HIS A 76 -10.49 12.99 -6.39
N LYS A 77 -11.53 13.42 -5.67
CA LYS A 77 -12.01 12.75 -4.45
C LYS A 77 -12.40 11.29 -4.73
N SER A 78 -13.13 11.05 -5.81
CA SER A 78 -13.55 9.70 -6.20
C SER A 78 -12.33 8.80 -6.46
N LEU A 79 -11.41 9.24 -7.32
CA LEU A 79 -10.20 8.50 -7.66
C LEU A 79 -9.31 8.22 -6.44
N MET A 80 -9.12 9.20 -5.56
CA MET A 80 -8.35 9.02 -4.33
C MET A 80 -9.03 8.02 -3.38
N THR A 81 -10.36 8.05 -3.27
CA THR A 81 -11.10 7.09 -2.43
C THR A 81 -10.97 5.67 -2.98
N SER A 82 -11.08 5.50 -4.31
CA SER A 82 -10.85 4.22 -4.96
C SER A 82 -9.42 3.70 -4.78
N ALA A 83 -8.41 4.58 -4.85
CA ALA A 83 -7.01 4.21 -4.60
C ALA A 83 -6.79 3.70 -3.16
N ILE A 84 -7.43 4.33 -2.15
CA ILE A 84 -7.40 3.85 -0.77
C ILE A 84 -8.07 2.47 -0.67
N ALA A 85 -9.25 2.31 -1.27
CA ALA A 85 -9.97 1.03 -1.25
C ALA A 85 -9.16 -0.11 -1.88
N LEU A 86 -8.51 0.14 -3.02
CA LEU A 86 -7.61 -0.82 -3.65
C LEU A 86 -6.40 -1.14 -2.78
N SER A 87 -5.83 -0.15 -2.08
CA SER A 87 -4.69 -0.37 -1.18
C SER A 87 -5.08 -1.23 0.04
N VAL A 88 -6.30 -1.06 0.56
CA VAL A 88 -6.83 -1.92 1.63
C VAL A 88 -7.08 -3.34 1.10
N ALA A 89 -7.71 -3.48 -0.07
CA ALA A 89 -7.92 -4.79 -0.69
C ALA A 89 -6.59 -5.51 -0.98
N PHE A 90 -5.59 -4.79 -1.49
CA PHE A 90 -4.22 -5.27 -1.64
C PHE A 90 -3.68 -5.86 -0.34
N LEU A 91 -3.77 -5.11 0.76
CA LEU A 91 -3.22 -5.55 2.04
C LEU A 91 -3.90 -6.83 2.56
N VAL A 92 -5.21 -6.91 2.45
CA VAL A 92 -5.97 -8.12 2.83
C VAL A 92 -5.53 -9.33 2.02
N MET A 93 -5.45 -9.20 0.69
CA MET A 93 -4.98 -10.28 -0.19
C MET A 93 -3.52 -10.66 0.10
N TYR A 94 -2.67 -9.67 0.35
CA TYR A 94 -1.25 -9.88 0.65
C TYR A 94 -1.04 -10.69 1.92
N VAL A 95 -1.77 -10.35 2.99
CA VAL A 95 -1.76 -11.08 4.26
C VAL A 95 -2.33 -12.49 4.07
N ALA A 96 -3.48 -12.62 3.39
CA ALA A 96 -4.09 -13.92 3.13
C ALA A 96 -3.13 -14.89 2.41
N TYR A 97 -2.45 -14.41 1.36
CA TYR A 97 -1.46 -15.21 0.63
C TYR A 97 -0.30 -15.68 1.53
N HIS A 98 0.24 -14.81 2.38
CA HIS A 98 1.38 -15.16 3.24
C HIS A 98 1.00 -16.06 4.42
N MET A 99 -0.27 -16.07 4.84
CA MET A 99 -0.76 -16.99 5.87
C MET A 99 -1.00 -18.41 5.33
N THR A 100 -1.22 -18.56 4.01
CA THR A 100 -1.48 -19.87 3.36
C THR A 100 -0.29 -20.43 2.59
N SER A 101 0.73 -19.61 2.31
CA SER A 101 1.81 -19.97 1.38
C SER A 101 3.17 -19.67 1.97
N ASP A 102 4.17 -20.50 1.65
CA ASP A 102 5.55 -20.21 2.01
C ASP A 102 6.13 -19.14 1.07
N SER A 103 7.06 -18.32 1.57
CA SER A 103 7.62 -17.20 0.80
C SER A 103 8.50 -17.69 -0.35
N THR A 104 8.19 -17.23 -1.56
CA THR A 104 9.04 -17.45 -2.74
C THR A 104 10.38 -16.73 -2.58
N LYS A 105 11.48 -17.43 -2.84
CA LYS A 105 12.82 -16.83 -2.90
C LYS A 105 13.11 -16.36 -4.32
N PHE A 106 13.70 -15.18 -4.46
CA PHE A 106 14.17 -14.69 -5.74
C PHE A 106 15.38 -15.51 -6.22
N GLY A 107 15.25 -16.18 -7.37
CA GLY A 107 16.25 -17.11 -7.91
C GLY A 107 17.25 -16.50 -8.89
N GLY A 108 17.21 -15.18 -9.14
CA GLY A 108 18.16 -14.52 -10.04
C GLY A 108 19.56 -14.39 -9.44
N GLU A 109 20.58 -14.44 -10.31
CA GLU A 109 22.00 -14.37 -9.92
C GLU A 109 22.71 -13.13 -10.48
N GLY A 110 23.81 -12.71 -9.85
CA GLY A 110 24.58 -11.54 -10.27
C GLY A 110 23.87 -10.20 -9.97
N ILE A 111 24.03 -9.21 -10.86
CA ILE A 111 23.57 -7.82 -10.65
C ILE A 111 22.05 -7.74 -10.44
N ILE A 112 21.26 -8.55 -11.14
CA ILE A 112 19.79 -8.50 -11.07
C ILE A 112 19.27 -8.84 -9.67
N LYS A 113 19.99 -9.67 -8.90
CA LYS A 113 19.68 -9.98 -7.50
C LYS A 113 19.74 -8.73 -6.62
N TYR A 114 20.80 -7.93 -6.76
CA TYR A 114 20.96 -6.70 -6.00
C TYR A 114 19.90 -5.67 -6.38
N VAL A 115 19.59 -5.53 -7.68
CA VAL A 115 18.51 -4.65 -8.15
C VAL A 115 17.17 -5.07 -7.56
N TYR A 116 16.85 -6.37 -7.58
CA TYR A 116 15.62 -6.90 -6.99
C TYR A 116 15.50 -6.56 -5.51
N TYR A 117 16.53 -6.90 -4.71
CA TYR A 117 16.48 -6.68 -3.27
C TYR A 117 16.51 -5.19 -2.92
N PHE A 118 17.20 -4.35 -3.70
CA PHE A 118 17.13 -2.90 -3.53
C PHE A 118 15.70 -2.40 -3.70
N ILE A 119 15.03 -2.73 -4.81
CA ILE A 119 13.65 -2.31 -5.08
C ILE A 119 12.70 -2.90 -4.03
N LEU A 120 12.88 -4.17 -3.65
CA LEU A 120 12.04 -4.82 -2.65
C LEU A 120 12.15 -4.13 -1.28
N VAL A 121 13.37 -3.89 -0.81
CA VAL A 121 13.60 -3.27 0.51
C VAL A 121 13.06 -1.84 0.52
N THR A 122 13.35 -1.03 -0.51
CA THR A 122 12.81 0.33 -0.58
C THR A 122 11.29 0.33 -0.69
N HIS A 123 10.70 -0.58 -1.46
CA HIS A 123 9.25 -0.74 -1.56
C HIS A 123 8.62 -1.05 -0.20
N VAL A 124 9.15 -2.01 0.56
CA VAL A 124 8.61 -2.39 1.88
C VAL A 124 8.72 -1.24 2.88
N ILE A 125 9.90 -0.60 2.98
CA ILE A 125 10.11 0.52 3.91
C ILE A 125 9.17 1.68 3.57
N LEU A 126 9.07 2.06 2.30
CA LEU A 126 8.19 3.14 1.87
C LEU A 126 6.71 2.77 2.01
N SER A 127 6.34 1.49 1.91
CA SER A 127 4.98 1.01 2.16
C SER A 127 4.56 1.18 3.63
N ILE A 128 5.49 1.05 4.58
CA ILE A 128 5.20 1.33 5.99
C ILE A 128 5.05 2.85 6.20
N ILE A 129 5.96 3.64 5.62
CA ILE A 129 5.95 5.11 5.74
C ILE A 129 4.72 5.74 5.10
N ILE A 130 4.20 5.17 4.00
CA ILE A 130 3.09 5.78 3.26
C ILE A 130 1.76 5.69 4.01
N ILE A 131 1.57 4.70 4.90
CA ILE A 131 0.33 4.52 5.69
C ILE A 131 -0.02 5.80 6.48
N PRO A 132 0.83 6.31 7.40
CA PRO A 132 0.52 7.53 8.13
C PRO A 132 0.35 8.73 7.20
N LEU A 133 1.17 8.83 6.13
CA LEU A 133 1.10 9.95 5.20
C LEU A 133 -0.25 10.01 4.45
N VAL A 134 -0.78 8.87 3.99
CA VAL A 134 -2.08 8.78 3.33
C VAL A 134 -3.20 9.10 4.30
N LEU A 135 -3.16 8.56 5.52
CA LEU A 135 -4.16 8.83 6.55
C LEU A 135 -4.20 10.32 6.93
N ILE A 136 -3.05 10.96 7.18
CA ILE A 136 -2.98 12.40 7.46
C ILE A 136 -3.50 13.21 6.28
N THR A 137 -3.12 12.84 5.06
CA THR A 137 -3.54 13.54 3.84
C THR A 137 -5.06 13.44 3.65
N TYR A 138 -5.64 12.27 3.90
CA TYR A 138 -7.08 12.02 3.83
C TYR A 138 -7.85 12.77 4.91
N VAL A 139 -7.43 12.68 6.18
CA VAL A 139 -8.07 13.38 7.30
C VAL A 139 -8.07 14.90 7.07
N ARG A 140 -6.99 15.47 6.52
CA ARG A 140 -6.94 16.90 6.19
C ARG A 140 -7.92 17.28 5.06
N ALA A 141 -8.13 16.39 4.09
CA ALA A 141 -9.16 16.59 3.07
C ALA A 141 -10.57 16.48 3.69
N TRP A 142 -10.80 15.51 4.58
CA TRP A 142 -12.05 15.33 5.29
C TRP A 142 -12.41 16.56 6.14
N ALA A 143 -11.44 17.06 6.92
CA ALA A 143 -11.57 18.26 7.73
C ALA A 143 -11.60 19.58 6.93
N GLN A 144 -11.61 19.52 5.59
CA GLN A 144 -11.62 20.68 4.68
C GLN A 144 -10.42 21.63 4.84
N VAL A 145 -9.32 21.18 5.45
CA VAL A 145 -8.09 21.98 5.65
C VAL A 145 -7.17 21.85 4.44
N PHE A 146 -7.64 22.33 3.29
CA PHE A 146 -7.01 22.08 1.98
C PHE A 146 -5.59 22.64 1.84
N ASN A 147 -5.27 23.73 2.55
CA ASN A 147 -3.91 24.29 2.55
C ASN A 147 -2.89 23.30 3.11
N LYS A 148 -3.21 22.68 4.25
CA LYS A 148 -2.36 21.64 4.87
C LYS A 148 -2.39 20.33 4.10
N HIS A 149 -3.53 19.96 3.51
CA HIS A 149 -3.65 18.80 2.62
C HIS A 149 -2.69 18.93 1.43
N LYS A 150 -2.72 20.05 0.69
CA LYS A 150 -1.84 20.29 -0.46
C LYS A 150 -0.37 20.20 -0.10
N LYS A 151 0.04 20.70 1.06
CA LYS A 151 1.44 20.68 1.51
C LYS A 151 1.95 19.25 1.70
N ILE A 152 1.18 18.39 2.38
CA ILE A 152 1.57 16.99 2.61
C ILE A 152 1.39 16.14 1.35
N ALA A 153 0.34 16.38 0.55
CA ALA A 153 0.07 15.63 -0.67
C ALA A 153 1.22 15.68 -1.69
N ARG A 154 2.00 16.77 -1.73
CA ARG A 154 3.21 16.87 -2.57
C ARG A 154 4.31 15.88 -2.20
N ILE A 155 4.32 15.38 -0.96
CA ILE A 155 5.24 14.36 -0.47
C ILE A 155 4.59 12.98 -0.55
N THR A 156 3.33 12.87 -0.11
CA THR A 156 2.57 11.62 -0.12
C THR A 156 2.40 11.06 -1.52
N PHE A 157 2.07 11.90 -2.51
CA PHE A 157 1.83 11.45 -3.88
C PHE A 157 3.03 10.71 -4.51
N PRO A 158 4.25 11.27 -4.59
CA PRO A 158 5.37 10.57 -5.23
C PRO A 158 5.75 9.29 -4.50
N ILE A 159 5.70 9.26 -3.16
CA ILE A 159 5.97 8.04 -2.39
C ILE A 159 4.91 6.97 -2.67
N TRP A 160 3.64 7.35 -2.68
CA TRP A 160 2.55 6.40 -2.97
C TRP A 160 2.63 5.86 -4.40
N LEU A 161 2.90 6.73 -5.36
CA LEU A 161 3.08 6.32 -6.75
C LEU A 161 4.28 5.39 -6.90
N TYR A 162 5.41 5.69 -6.24
CA TYR A 162 6.57 4.81 -6.22
C TYR A 162 6.21 3.42 -5.68
N VAL A 163 5.54 3.35 -4.52
CA VAL A 163 5.12 2.07 -3.92
C VAL A 163 4.19 1.30 -4.85
N ALA A 164 3.17 1.96 -5.42
CA ALA A 164 2.23 1.32 -6.32
C ALA A 164 2.92 0.76 -7.59
N VAL A 165 3.82 1.51 -8.20
CA VAL A 165 4.57 1.07 -9.39
C VAL A 165 5.55 -0.04 -9.05
N THR A 166 6.35 0.14 -7.99
CA THR A 166 7.36 -0.85 -7.59
C THR A 166 6.74 -2.16 -7.13
N GLY A 167 5.52 -2.15 -6.57
CA GLY A 167 4.81 -3.38 -6.24
C GLY A 167 4.54 -4.25 -7.47
N VAL A 168 4.22 -3.64 -8.61
CA VAL A 168 4.09 -4.35 -9.90
C VAL A 168 5.44 -4.87 -10.35
N VAL A 169 6.49 -4.04 -10.29
CA VAL A 169 7.84 -4.41 -10.73
C VAL A 169 8.39 -5.58 -9.91
N VAL A 170 8.27 -5.54 -8.59
CA VAL A 170 8.69 -6.63 -7.69
C VAL A 170 7.97 -7.92 -8.06
N TYR A 171 6.65 -7.88 -8.30
CA TYR A 171 5.89 -9.04 -8.74
C TYR A 171 6.40 -9.57 -10.08
N LEU A 172 6.57 -8.71 -11.09
CA LEU A 172 7.05 -9.14 -12.41
C LEU A 172 8.43 -9.80 -12.33
N MET A 173 9.35 -9.23 -11.54
CA MET A 173 10.68 -9.78 -11.32
C MET A 173 10.65 -11.14 -10.62
N ILE A 174 9.85 -11.30 -9.56
CA ILE A 174 9.78 -12.57 -8.83
C ILE A 174 8.90 -13.62 -9.54
N SER A 175 8.02 -13.20 -10.45
CA SER A 175 7.00 -14.06 -11.06
C SER A 175 7.51 -15.35 -11.70
N PRO A 176 8.69 -15.38 -12.37
CA PRO A 176 9.21 -16.63 -12.94
C PRO A 176 9.63 -17.67 -11.90
N TYR A 177 9.82 -17.25 -10.64
CA TYR A 177 10.30 -18.10 -9.55
C TYR A 177 9.18 -18.65 -8.65
N TYR A 178 7.91 -18.29 -8.90
CA TYR A 178 6.82 -18.99 -8.24
C TYR A 178 6.83 -20.46 -8.69
N VAL A 179 6.86 -21.37 -7.71
CA VAL A 179 6.65 -22.79 -7.95
C VAL A 179 5.23 -22.93 -8.52
N ARG A 180 5.14 -23.46 -9.75
CA ARG A 180 3.88 -23.73 -10.42
C ARG A 180 3.35 -25.09 -10.04
#